data_AF-A3ITR2-F1
#
_entry.id   AF-A3ITR2-F1
#
_cell.length_a   1.000
_cell.length_b   1.000
_cell.length_c   1.000
_cell.angle_alpha   90.00
_cell.angle_beta   90.00
_cell.angle_gamma   90.00
#
_symmetry.space_group_name_H-M   'P 1'
#
loop_
_entity.id
_entity.type
_entity.pdbx_description
1 polymer ?
#
loop_
_entity_poly.entity_id
_entity_poly.type
_entity_poly.pdbx_seq_one_letter_code
_entity_poly.pdbx_strand_id
1 'polypeptide(L)'
;MNYPKLRYYELEKIILALNFRALSTEGNQKVFEHPDGALIILPHYLNNQLGNKTHLVAISRILDEFNIINKLDFKTYLEEGLSSSLI
;
A
#
# COMPACT_ATOMS: atom_id res chain seq x y z
N MET A 1 -2.89 -5.00 14.82
CA MET A 1 -3.80 -4.08 14.10
C MET A 1 -4.72 -4.87 13.20
N ASN A 2 -6.02 -4.53 13.18
CA ASN A 2 -6.98 -5.14 12.26
C ASN A 2 -7.19 -4.17 11.09
N TYR A 3 -6.69 -4.52 9.91
CA TYR A 3 -6.86 -3.73 8.69
C TYR A 3 -8.15 -4.12 7.94
N PRO A 4 -8.77 -3.18 7.21
CA PRO A 4 -9.92 -3.48 6.36
C PRO A 4 -9.55 -4.50 5.27
N LYS A 5 -10.57 -5.18 4.73
CA LYS A 5 -10.40 -5.98 3.51
C LYS A 5 -10.31 -5.03 2.32
N LEU A 6 -9.28 -5.19 1.52
CA LEU A 6 -8.92 -4.26 0.45
C LEU A 6 -8.51 -5.08 -0.77
N ARG A 7 -9.00 -4.70 -1.96
CA ARG A 7 -8.53 -5.27 -3.23
C ARG A 7 -7.19 -4.64 -3.61
N TYR A 8 -6.40 -5.35 -4.39
CA TYR A 8 -5.08 -4.87 -4.78
C TYR A 8 -5.12 -3.51 -5.50
N TYR A 9 -6.06 -3.28 -6.41
CA TYR A 9 -6.13 -1.97 -7.09
C TYR A 9 -6.40 -0.80 -6.12
N GLU A 10 -7.12 -1.04 -5.03
CA GLU A 10 -7.39 -0.03 -4.01
C GLU A 10 -6.12 0.25 -3.20
N LEU A 11 -5.38 -0.80 -2.85
CA LEU A 11 -4.07 -0.69 -2.22
C LEU A 11 -3.06 0.06 -3.09
N GLU A 12 -3.00 -0.27 -4.38
CA GLU A 12 -2.10 0.36 -5.34
C GLU A 12 -2.40 1.86 -5.43
N LYS A 13 -3.67 2.26 -5.58
CA LYS A 13 -4.06 3.68 -5.59
C LYS A 13 -3.61 4.41 -4.32
N ILE A 14 -3.78 3.78 -3.15
CA ILE A 14 -3.39 4.36 -1.86
C ILE A 14 -1.86 4.52 -1.78
N ILE A 15 -1.09 3.51 -2.19
CA ILE A 15 0.38 3.59 -2.21
C ILE A 15 0.84 4.74 -3.13
N LEU A 16 0.24 4.86 -4.33
CA LEU A 16 0.56 5.93 -5.26
C LEU A 16 0.17 7.32 -4.73
N ALA A 17 -0.94 7.42 -3.99
CA ALA A 17 -1.37 8.66 -3.33
C ALA A 17 -0.40 9.12 -2.23
N LEU A 18 0.35 8.18 -1.63
CA LEU A 18 1.44 8.45 -0.69
C LEU A 18 2.76 8.78 -1.40
N ASN A 19 2.70 9.27 -2.64
CA ASN A 19 3.85 9.71 -3.44
C ASN A 19 4.87 8.60 -3.77
N PHE A 20 4.47 7.33 -3.65
CA PHE A 20 5.24 6.24 -4.21
C PHE A 20 5.10 6.17 -5.73
N ARG A 21 6.11 5.64 -6.40
CA ARG A 21 6.14 5.40 -7.85
C ARG A 21 6.30 3.92 -8.12
N ALA A 22 5.52 3.39 -9.06
CA ALA A 22 5.68 2.02 -9.51
C ALA A 22 6.95 1.87 -10.36
N LEU A 23 7.76 0.86 -10.06
CA LEU A 23 8.94 0.50 -10.83
C LEU A 23 8.64 -0.68 -11.75
N SER A 24 9.21 -0.62 -12.96
CA SER A 24 9.26 -1.78 -13.84
C SER A 24 10.36 -2.73 -13.37
N THR A 25 10.01 -4.00 -13.18
CA THR A 25 10.98 -5.05 -12.82
C THR A 25 10.88 -6.21 -13.79
N GLU A 26 11.98 -6.95 -13.96
CA GLU A 26 12.02 -8.14 -14.83
C GLU A 26 11.16 -9.30 -14.29
N GLY A 27 10.86 -9.31 -12.99
CA GLY A 27 9.99 -10.31 -12.36
C GLY A 27 8.51 -9.89 -12.26
N ASN A 28 7.67 -10.81 -11.80
CA ASN A 28 6.22 -10.61 -11.71
C ASN A 28 5.77 -9.82 -10.47
N GLN A 29 6.70 -9.51 -9.56
CA GLN A 29 6.44 -8.68 -8.39
C GLN A 29 6.04 -7.25 -8.78
N LYS A 30 5.40 -6.58 -7.84
CA LYS A 30 5.06 -5.16 -7.93
C LYS A 30 5.95 -4.41 -6.96
N VAL A 31 6.76 -3.49 -7.48
CA VAL A 31 7.72 -2.71 -6.69
C VAL A 31 7.31 -1.25 -6.74
N PHE A 32 7.31 -0.62 -5.58
CA PHE A 32 7.03 0.79 -5.41
C PHE A 32 8.15 1.46 -4.63
N GLU A 33 8.62 2.61 -5.10
CA GLU A 33 9.64 3.43 -4.44
C GLU A 33 9.08 4.76 -3.96
N HIS A 34 9.51 5.22 -2.79
CA HIS A 34 9.27 6.58 -2.30
C HIS A 34 10.54 7.41 -2.46
N PRO A 35 10.45 8.73 -2.73
CA PRO A 35 11.62 9.62 -2.79
C PRO A 35 12.49 9.60 -1.52
N ASP A 36 11.91 9.30 -0.36
CA ASP A 36 12.64 9.17 0.92
C ASP A 36 13.40 7.83 1.06
N GLY A 37 13.42 7.00 0.02
CA GLY A 37 14.15 5.73 -0.03
C GLY A 37 13.36 4.50 0.42
N ALA A 38 12.08 4.65 0.77
CA ALA A 38 11.23 3.53 1.15
C ALA A 38 10.90 2.65 -0.07
N LEU A 39 10.95 1.33 0.12
CA LEU A 39 10.60 0.35 -0.91
C LEU A 39 9.48 -0.58 -0.42
N ILE A 40 8.43 -0.70 -1.23
CA ILE A 40 7.35 -1.67 -1.02
C ILE A 40 7.42 -2.69 -2.15
N ILE A 41 7.58 -3.97 -1.80
CA ILE A 41 7.60 -5.09 -2.74
C ILE A 41 6.42 -5.99 -2.41
N LEU A 42 5.54 -6.19 -3.38
CA LEU A 42 4.37 -7.06 -3.29
C LEU A 42 4.49 -8.21 -4.29
N PRO A 43 3.96 -9.39 -3.98
CA PRO A 43 3.84 -10.46 -4.98
C PRO A 43 2.91 -10.02 -6.11
N HIS A 44 2.91 -10.80 -7.18
CA HIS A 44 1.97 -10.59 -8.27
C HIS A 44 0.53 -10.74 -7.78
N TYR A 45 -0.20 -9.63 -7.74
CA TYR A 45 -1.62 -9.61 -7.42
C TYR A 45 -2.44 -9.35 -8.68
N LEU A 46 -3.51 -10.11 -8.86
CA LEU A 46 -4.54 -9.72 -9.80
C LEU A 46 -5.30 -8.50 -9.25
N ASN A 47 -5.70 -7.56 -10.10
CA ASN A 47 -6.34 -6.31 -9.69
C ASN A 47 -7.47 -6.49 -8.67
N ASN A 48 -8.33 -7.51 -8.89
CA ASN A 48 -9.51 -7.78 -8.05
C ASN A 48 -9.23 -8.71 -6.87
N GLN A 49 -8.00 -9.20 -6.71
CA GLN A 49 -7.62 -10.08 -5.62
C GLN A 49 -7.56 -9.30 -4.30
N LEU A 50 -8.05 -9.91 -3.23
CA LEU A 50 -7.91 -9.35 -1.90
C LEU A 50 -6.44 -9.34 -1.47
N GLY A 51 -5.97 -8.18 -1.03
CA GLY A 51 -4.64 -8.02 -0.44
C GLY A 51 -4.50 -8.86 0.83
N ASN A 52 -3.33 -9.45 1.03
CA ASN A 52 -3.04 -10.20 2.24
C ASN A 52 -2.83 -9.22 3.41
N LYS A 53 -3.47 -9.48 4.55
CA LYS A 53 -3.30 -8.66 5.77
C LYS A 53 -1.83 -8.56 6.21
N THR A 54 -1.03 -9.59 6.00
CA THR A 54 0.41 -9.58 6.30
C THR A 54 1.13 -8.48 5.51
N HIS A 55 0.75 -8.24 4.26
CA HIS A 55 1.35 -7.16 3.46
C HIS A 55 0.93 -5.78 3.95
N LEU A 56 -0.32 -5.61 4.40
CA LEU A 56 -0.76 -4.34 5.01
C LEU A 56 0.01 -4.03 6.30
N VAL A 57 0.32 -5.06 7.11
CA VAL A 57 1.18 -4.92 8.28
C VAL A 57 2.60 -4.53 7.88
N ALA A 58 3.16 -5.15 6.84
CA ALA A 58 4.50 -4.82 6.34
C ALA A 58 4.57 -3.38 5.81
N ILE A 59 3.60 -2.97 4.99
CA ILE A 59 3.49 -1.60 4.46
C ILE A 59 3.40 -0.58 5.60
N SER A 60 2.52 -0.81 6.58
CA SER A 60 2.40 0.06 7.75
C SER A 60 3.72 0.24 8.51
N ARG A 61 4.53 -0.82 8.63
CA ARG A 61 5.84 -0.73 9.27
C ARG A 61 6.82 0.11 8.44
N ILE A 62 6.87 -0.10 7.13
CA ILE A 62 7.72 0.66 6.21
C ILE A 62 7.36 2.14 6.26
N LEU A 63 6.07 2.47 6.19
CA LEU A 63 5.61 3.86 6.21
C LEU A 63 6.00 4.59 7.51
N ASP A 64 5.92 3.89 8.64
CA ASP A 64 6.30 4.42 9.95
C ASP A 64 7.82 4.57 10.09
N GLU A 65 8.59 3.58 9.61
CA GLU A 65 10.06 3.58 9.64
C GLU A 65 10.66 4.73 8.81
N PHE A 66 10.05 5.04 7.67
CA PHE A 66 10.47 6.13 6.79
C PHE A 66 9.79 7.47 7.11
N ASN A 67 9.04 7.58 8.22
CA ASN A 67 8.31 8.78 8.63
C ASN A 67 7.35 9.35 7.56
N ILE A 68 6.81 8.49 6.69
CA ILE A 68 5.86 8.90 5.64
C ILE A 68 4.47 9.09 6.26
N ILE A 69 4.01 8.09 7.01
CA ILE A 69 2.78 8.14 7.80
C ILE A 69 2.93 7.16 8.97
N ASN A 70 2.53 7.58 10.17
CA ASN A 70 2.63 6.68 11.33
C ASN A 70 1.62 5.53 11.23
N LYS A 71 1.85 4.46 12.01
CA LYS A 71 1.03 3.24 11.91
C LYS A 71 -0.47 3.45 12.21
N LEU A 72 -0.82 4.36 13.11
CA LEU A 72 -2.21 4.60 13.50
C LEU A 72 -2.96 5.34 12.39
N ASP A 73 -2.30 6.35 11.83
CA ASP A 73 -2.85 7.17 10.76
C ASP A 73 -3.00 6.37 9.47
N PHE A 74 -2.11 5.41 9.21
CA PHE A 74 -2.25 4.53 8.04
C PHE A 74 -3.56 3.73 8.04
N LYS A 75 -4.02 3.25 9.21
CA LYS A 75 -5.30 2.53 9.28
C LYS A 75 -6.46 3.46 8.91
N THR A 76 -6.47 4.67 9.46
CA THR A 76 -7.49 5.68 9.16
C THR A 76 -7.45 6.07 7.69
N TYR A 77 -6.26 6.27 7.13
CA TYR A 77 -6.06 6.60 5.72
C TYR A 77 -6.60 5.51 4.79
N LEU A 78 -6.43 4.24 5.14
CA LEU A 78 -7.04 3.12 4.41
C LEU A 78 -8.57 3.19 4.43
N GLU A 79 -9.17 3.49 5.59
CA GLU A 79 -10.63 3.58 5.75
C GLU A 79 -11.21 4.77 4.96
N GLU A 80 -10.55 5.92 4.98
CA GLU A 80 -10.94 7.13 4.23
C GLU A 80 -10.77 6.97 2.71
N GLY A 81 -9.65 6.38 2.27
CA GLY A 81 -9.38 6.10 0.86
C GLY A 81 -10.41 5.15 0.25
N LEU A 82 -10.84 4.14 1.02
CA LEU A 82 -11.93 3.25 0.64
C LEU A 82 -13.28 3.97 0.55
N SER A 83 -13.59 4.86 1.50
CA SER A 83 -14.84 5.62 1.49
C SER A 83 -14.91 6.63 0.34
N SER A 84 -13.77 7.18 -0.08
CA SER A 84 -13.68 8.17 -1.16
C SER A 84 -13.68 7.52 -2.55
N SER A 85 -13.38 6.23 -2.64
CA SER A 85 -13.41 5.44 -3.88
C SER A 85 -14.83 5.02 -4.32
N LEU A 86 -15.87 5.47 -3.61
CA LEU A 86 -17.30 5.26 -3.90
C LEU A 86 -17.93 6.40 -4.73
N ILE A 87 -17.13 7.29 -5.32
CA ILE A 87 -17.57 8.34 -6.25
C ILE A 87 -16.99 8.07 -7.65
#